data_AF-A0AAF0LGD6-F1
#
_entry.id   AF-A0AAF0LGD6-F1
#
_cell.length_a   1.000
_cell.length_b   1.000
_cell.length_c   1.000
_cell.angle_alpha   90.00
_cell.angle_beta   90.00
_cell.angle_gamma   90.00
#
_symmetry.space_group_name_H-M   'P 1'
#
loop_
_entity.id
_entity.type
_entity.pdbx_description
1 polymer ?
#
loop_
_entity_poly.entity_id
_entity_poly.type
_entity_poly.pdbx_seq_one_letter_code
_entity_poly.pdbx_strand_id
1 'polypeptide(L)'
;MSTPTRLKDVPGAGTINPRTGRTKSGGEYYFGRDGGAAAPQVNLAPQPTADPLAPKIADRKDALAHASFVAAQASNGTASRGKENRAEWWERSFGNAEWRENAGYPKMPDDFTPGGHSGESVVGHRRTSRRWYNGKDVAVRMPSVSAIKRFSRGVDGGTFDIPVQVLHGTENMQGWVRVTQHGPQWSVTGLGMNAADSARMSEAVRVILEHRTPTVALTTVDALRQEYRKRVASEGTRVEAVVGSTFIKGAAFDAKNGQITLSMGKYHYRYPGNADAYQELITARSPGHVFNAVIRGNARAEKLTSCDTCHRVFSVGVEHRCPARHNKAVEAPAGVWDRLARRAASVRPGRPRK
;
A
#
# COMPACT_ATOMS: atom_id res chain seq x y z
N MET A 1 19.27 4.81 32.41
CA MET A 1 20.05 5.00 31.17
C MET A 1 20.22 3.62 30.53
N SER A 2 19.47 3.30 29.48
CA SER A 2 19.52 1.98 28.84
C SER A 2 20.27 2.06 27.52
N THR A 3 21.34 1.28 27.43
CA THR A 3 22.20 1.13 26.25
C THR A 3 21.44 0.33 25.16
N PRO A 4 21.45 0.75 23.88
CA PRO A 4 20.79 -0.02 22.82
C PRO A 4 21.59 -1.28 22.48
N THR A 5 20.94 -2.44 22.63
CA THR A 5 21.47 -3.76 22.25
C THR A 5 21.70 -3.81 20.74
N ARG A 6 22.90 -4.22 20.30
CA ARG A 6 23.22 -4.35 18.87
C ARG A 6 22.58 -5.62 18.32
N LEU A 7 22.06 -5.56 17.08
CA LEU A 7 21.34 -6.66 16.41
C LEU A 7 22.12 -7.99 16.32
N LYS A 8 23.45 -7.95 16.48
CA LYS A 8 24.33 -9.12 16.54
C LYS A 8 24.22 -9.93 17.84
N ASP A 9 23.60 -9.37 18.88
CA ASP A 9 23.53 -9.96 20.22
C ASP A 9 22.19 -10.69 20.45
N VAL A 10 21.38 -10.90 19.40
CA VAL A 10 20.13 -11.68 19.45
C VAL A 10 20.44 -13.17 19.18
N PRO A 11 20.29 -14.06 20.17
CA PRO A 11 20.54 -15.49 19.99
C PRO A 11 19.54 -16.10 18.99
N GLY A 12 20.03 -16.79 17.96
CA GLY A 12 19.21 -17.44 16.92
C GLY A 12 19.23 -16.78 15.54
N ALA A 13 19.91 -15.63 15.37
CA ALA A 13 20.04 -14.94 14.09
C ALA A 13 21.33 -15.36 13.33
N GLY A 14 21.29 -16.49 12.63
CA GLY A 14 22.27 -16.82 11.60
C GLY A 14 22.59 -18.30 11.45
N THR A 15 22.44 -18.84 10.24
CA THR A 15 22.90 -20.20 9.90
C THR A 15 24.41 -20.15 9.63
N ILE A 16 25.19 -20.94 10.38
CA ILE A 16 26.65 -21.05 10.22
C ILE A 16 26.96 -21.93 9.01
N ASN A 17 27.85 -21.48 8.11
CA ASN A 17 28.34 -22.31 7.02
C ASN A 17 29.31 -23.37 7.56
N PRO A 18 28.98 -24.69 7.48
CA PRO A 18 29.78 -25.75 8.11
C PRO A 18 31.14 -25.98 7.46
N ARG A 19 31.41 -25.42 6.27
CA ARG A 19 32.71 -25.58 5.58
C ARG A 19 33.71 -24.46 5.86
N THR A 20 33.25 -23.28 6.31
CA THR A 20 34.11 -22.08 6.40
C THR A 20 34.08 -21.41 7.76
N GLY A 21 33.23 -21.85 8.70
CA GLY A 21 33.14 -21.29 10.07
C GLY A 21 32.74 -19.81 10.16
N ARG A 22 32.35 -19.18 9.04
CA ARG A 22 31.94 -17.78 8.96
C ARG A 22 30.42 -17.67 9.04
N THR A 23 29.93 -16.77 9.88
CA THR A 23 28.52 -16.37 9.95
C THR A 23 28.13 -15.66 8.65
N LYS A 24 27.19 -16.20 7.89
CA LYS A 24 26.54 -15.46 6.80
C LYS A 24 25.55 -14.47 7.44
N SER A 25 25.89 -13.20 7.53
CA SER A 25 24.90 -12.12 7.71
C SER A 25 24.24 -11.81 6.37
N GLY A 26 23.53 -12.80 5.83
CA GLY A 26 22.73 -12.64 4.62
C GLY A 26 21.32 -13.10 4.94
N GLY A 27 20.41 -12.14 5.11
CA GLY A 27 18.98 -12.45 5.15
C GLY A 27 18.59 -13.12 3.84
N GLU A 28 18.43 -14.44 3.86
CA GLU A 28 17.73 -15.17 2.82
C GLU A 28 16.25 -14.75 2.87
N TYR A 29 15.92 -13.70 2.12
CA TYR A 29 14.53 -13.38 1.83
C TYR A 29 14.01 -14.41 0.82
N TYR A 30 13.44 -15.49 1.35
CA TYR A 30 12.50 -16.32 0.61
C TYR A 30 11.23 -15.50 0.35
N PHE A 31 11.06 -15.05 -0.89
CA PHE A 31 9.76 -14.69 -1.44
C PHE A 31 9.50 -15.54 -2.69
N GLY A 32 8.35 -16.21 -2.67
CA GLY A 32 7.96 -17.22 -3.64
C GLY A 32 7.81 -16.70 -5.07
N ARG A 33 7.72 -17.68 -5.98
CA ARG A 33 7.28 -17.54 -7.37
C ARG A 33 6.20 -16.46 -7.52
N ASP A 34 6.41 -15.59 -8.51
CA ASP A 34 5.48 -14.59 -9.04
C ASP A 34 5.53 -13.17 -8.44
N GLY A 35 6.67 -12.50 -8.58
CA GLY A 35 6.75 -11.03 -8.48
C GLY A 35 8.10 -10.54 -7.99
N GLY A 36 9.10 -10.52 -8.88
CA GLY A 36 10.39 -9.90 -8.58
C GLY A 36 10.22 -8.40 -8.28
N ALA A 37 10.89 -7.96 -7.21
CA ALA A 37 10.76 -6.70 -6.50
C ALA A 37 9.45 -6.55 -5.71
N ALA A 38 9.63 -6.39 -4.40
CA ALA A 38 8.66 -6.11 -3.37
C ALA A 38 7.33 -5.55 -3.91
N ALA A 39 6.22 -6.18 -3.52
CA ALA A 39 4.96 -5.45 -3.46
C ALA A 39 5.28 -4.07 -2.89
N PRO A 40 4.88 -2.95 -3.52
CA PRO A 40 5.22 -1.65 -2.98
C PRO A 40 4.76 -1.67 -1.54
N GLN A 41 5.71 -1.76 -0.62
CA GLN A 41 5.50 -1.44 0.76
C GLN A 41 5.21 0.03 0.68
N VAL A 42 3.93 0.34 0.56
CA VAL A 42 3.43 1.65 0.94
C VAL A 42 3.93 1.78 2.36
N ASN A 43 4.89 2.67 2.55
CA ASN A 43 5.29 3.13 3.87
C ASN A 43 4.06 3.82 4.44
N LEU A 44 3.14 3.02 4.99
CA LEU A 44 2.16 3.49 5.94
C LEU A 44 2.98 4.22 7.00
N ALA A 45 2.55 5.43 7.37
CA ALA A 45 3.18 6.15 8.47
C ALA A 45 3.40 5.16 9.62
N PRO A 46 4.59 5.17 10.28
CA PRO A 46 4.88 4.23 11.36
C PRO A 46 3.68 4.21 12.30
N GLN A 47 3.20 3.00 12.60
CA GLN A 47 2.18 2.85 13.63
C GLN A 47 2.71 3.61 14.86
N PRO A 48 1.96 4.57 15.41
CA PRO A 48 2.35 5.18 16.67
C PRO A 48 2.57 4.02 17.65
N THR A 49 3.62 4.13 18.44
CA THR A 49 3.96 3.15 19.47
C THR A 49 2.68 2.74 20.18
N ALA A 50 2.40 1.44 20.16
CA ALA A 50 1.16 0.87 20.65
C ALA A 50 0.77 1.53 21.97
N ASP A 51 -0.45 2.08 22.02
CA ASP A 51 -1.05 2.56 23.26
C ASP A 51 -0.87 1.45 24.31
N PRO A 52 -0.27 1.71 25.48
CA PRO A 52 -0.05 0.69 26.50
C PRO A 52 -1.34 0.01 26.99
N LEU A 53 -2.52 0.56 26.65
CA LEU A 53 -3.84 -0.04 26.86
C LEU A 53 -4.33 -0.92 25.70
N ALA A 54 -3.84 -0.74 24.47
CA ALA A 54 -4.28 -1.50 23.29
C ALA A 54 -4.10 -3.03 23.43
N PRO A 55 -3.00 -3.58 23.99
CA PRO A 55 -2.89 -5.03 24.22
C PRO A 55 -3.72 -5.52 25.42
N LYS A 56 -4.27 -4.62 26.25
CA LYS A 56 -5.09 -4.95 27.43
C LYS A 56 -6.60 -4.96 27.13
N ILE A 57 -6.99 -4.45 25.97
CA ILE A 57 -8.39 -4.41 25.55
C ILE A 57 -8.62 -5.52 24.50
N ALA A 58 -9.11 -6.67 24.96
CA ALA A 58 -9.36 -7.83 24.09
C ALA A 58 -10.55 -7.62 23.12
N ASP A 59 -11.48 -6.73 23.46
CA ASP A 59 -12.64 -6.40 22.62
C ASP A 59 -12.43 -5.09 21.87
N ARG A 60 -12.50 -5.15 20.54
CA ARG A 60 -12.43 -3.98 19.66
C ARG A 60 -13.46 -2.90 20.03
N LYS A 61 -14.62 -3.28 20.56
CA LYS A 61 -15.64 -2.34 21.02
C LYS A 61 -15.11 -1.42 22.13
N ASP A 62 -14.41 -1.99 23.09
CA ASP A 62 -13.80 -1.25 24.20
C ASP A 62 -12.60 -0.42 23.71
N ALA A 63 -11.85 -0.93 22.72
CA ALA A 63 -10.75 -0.20 22.12
C ALA A 63 -11.26 1.07 21.40
N LEU A 64 -12.40 0.98 20.72
CA LEU A 64 -13.05 2.14 20.09
C LEU A 64 -13.58 3.16 21.10
N ALA A 65 -13.89 2.74 22.33
CA ALA A 65 -14.38 3.63 23.38
C ALA A 65 -13.25 4.30 24.19
N HIS A 66 -12.08 3.64 24.29
CA HIS A 66 -11.05 4.00 25.27
C HIS A 66 -9.64 4.17 24.72
N ALA A 67 -9.33 3.63 23.54
CA ALA A 67 -7.98 3.73 22.98
C ALA A 67 -7.81 5.00 22.14
N SER A 68 -6.64 5.62 22.28
CA SER A 68 -6.21 6.74 21.42
C SER A 68 -5.98 6.31 19.97
N PHE A 69 -5.79 5.01 19.74
CA PHE A 69 -5.62 4.41 18.43
C PHE A 69 -6.26 3.03 18.32
N VAL A 70 -7.00 2.81 17.24
CA VAL A 70 -7.57 1.51 16.84
C VAL A 70 -7.21 1.25 15.39
N ALA A 71 -6.46 0.19 15.12
CA ALA A 71 -6.11 -0.20 13.75
C ALA A 71 -7.35 -0.60 12.93
N ALA A 72 -7.31 -0.42 11.62
CA ALA A 72 -8.34 -1.00 10.74
C ALA A 72 -8.28 -2.53 10.76
N GLN A 73 -9.40 -3.17 10.45
CA GLN A 73 -9.47 -4.62 10.26
C GLN A 73 -10.31 -4.98 9.04
N ALA A 74 -10.00 -6.11 8.40
CA ALA A 74 -10.88 -6.74 7.43
C ALA A 74 -11.77 -7.80 8.10
N SER A 75 -13.03 -7.85 7.70
CA SER A 75 -13.98 -8.86 8.16
C SER A 75 -14.73 -9.51 6.99
N ASN A 76 -15.49 -10.55 7.27
CA ASN A 76 -16.40 -11.10 6.26
C ASN A 76 -17.48 -10.07 5.90
N GLY A 77 -17.68 -9.86 4.60
CA GLY A 77 -18.68 -8.92 4.09
C GLY A 77 -20.11 -9.45 4.21
N THR A 78 -21.09 -8.58 4.03
CA THR A 78 -22.51 -8.98 4.01
C THR A 78 -22.79 -9.81 2.76
N ALA A 79 -23.36 -11.01 2.91
CA ALA A 79 -23.63 -11.92 1.78
C ALA A 79 -24.67 -11.37 0.78
N SER A 80 -25.54 -10.45 1.23
CA SER A 80 -26.61 -9.90 0.38
C SER A 80 -26.12 -8.79 -0.56
N ARG A 81 -26.35 -8.99 -1.86
CA ARG A 81 -26.13 -7.98 -2.91
C ARG A 81 -27.20 -6.87 -2.92
N GLY A 82 -28.31 -7.06 -2.19
CA GLY A 82 -29.50 -6.20 -2.20
C GLY A 82 -29.34 -4.83 -1.55
N LYS A 83 -30.40 -4.01 -1.67
CA LYS A 83 -30.49 -2.67 -1.05
C LYS A 83 -30.76 -2.73 0.46
N GLU A 84 -31.37 -3.82 0.94
CA GLU A 84 -31.82 -4.04 2.32
C GLU A 84 -30.67 -3.96 3.34
N ASN A 85 -29.50 -4.51 3.03
CA ASN A 85 -28.33 -4.48 3.94
C ASN A 85 -27.53 -3.16 3.81
N ARG A 86 -28.17 -2.02 3.59
CA ARG A 86 -27.47 -0.73 3.43
C ARG A 86 -26.97 -0.18 4.75
N ALA A 87 -27.82 -0.17 5.77
CA ALA A 87 -27.43 0.24 7.12
C ALA A 87 -26.32 -0.67 7.66
N GLU A 88 -26.55 -1.99 7.63
CA GLU A 88 -25.59 -2.99 8.13
C GLU A 88 -24.21 -2.85 7.48
N TRP A 89 -24.15 -2.61 6.17
CA TRP A 89 -22.87 -2.46 5.47
C TRP A 89 -22.09 -1.22 5.95
N TRP A 90 -22.76 -0.08 6.11
CA TRP A 90 -22.11 1.16 6.58
C TRP A 90 -21.69 1.04 8.04
N GLU A 91 -22.56 0.51 8.89
CA GLU A 91 -22.26 0.25 10.29
C GLU A 91 -21.03 -0.66 10.42
N ARG A 92 -21.06 -1.84 9.79
CA ARG A 92 -19.92 -2.76 9.80
C ARG A 92 -18.65 -2.11 9.27
N SER A 93 -18.76 -1.25 8.25
CA SER A 93 -17.63 -0.48 7.74
C SER A 93 -17.04 0.40 8.83
N PHE A 94 -17.83 1.26 9.49
CA PHE A 94 -17.30 2.12 10.55
C PHE A 94 -16.67 1.33 11.71
N GLY A 95 -17.29 0.20 12.09
CA GLY A 95 -16.72 -0.72 13.07
C GLY A 95 -15.33 -1.24 12.65
N ASN A 96 -15.09 -1.44 11.36
CA ASN A 96 -13.82 -1.95 10.81
C ASN A 96 -12.74 -0.87 10.55
N ALA A 97 -13.06 0.42 10.68
CA ALA A 97 -12.16 1.51 10.28
C ALA A 97 -10.96 1.69 11.23
N GLU A 98 -9.90 2.35 10.75
CA GLU A 98 -8.81 2.84 11.59
C GLU A 98 -9.26 4.12 12.31
N TRP A 99 -9.16 4.18 13.64
CA TRP A 99 -9.47 5.37 14.42
C TRP A 99 -8.25 5.88 15.15
N ARG A 100 -8.07 7.19 15.16
CA ARG A 100 -7.00 7.89 15.88
C ARG A 100 -7.58 9.13 16.53
N GLU A 101 -7.20 9.36 17.77
CA GLU A 101 -7.47 10.60 18.46
C GLU A 101 -6.60 11.72 17.86
N ASN A 102 -7.19 12.88 17.61
CA ASN A 102 -6.53 14.15 17.21
C ASN A 102 -5.76 14.18 15.87
N ALA A 103 -5.49 13.06 15.20
CA ALA A 103 -4.83 13.04 13.89
C ALA A 103 -5.27 11.84 13.05
N GLY A 104 -5.74 12.07 11.82
CA GLY A 104 -6.23 10.96 11.01
C GLY A 104 -6.45 11.29 9.55
N TYR A 105 -6.68 10.24 8.77
CA TYR A 105 -7.15 10.42 7.41
C TYR A 105 -8.67 10.62 7.43
N PRO A 106 -9.18 11.66 6.75
CA PRO A 106 -10.61 11.78 6.52
C PRO A 106 -11.19 10.47 6.01
N LYS A 107 -12.37 10.09 6.49
CA LYS A 107 -13.09 8.90 6.01
C LYS A 107 -14.32 9.32 5.27
N MET A 108 -14.53 8.77 4.08
CA MET A 108 -15.75 9.10 3.36
C MET A 108 -16.99 8.73 4.19
N PRO A 109 -17.85 9.70 4.56
CA PRO A 109 -18.93 9.44 5.47
C PRO A 109 -20.10 8.79 4.73
N ASP A 110 -21.02 8.22 5.50
CA ASP A 110 -22.16 7.49 4.94
C ASP A 110 -23.26 8.41 4.43
N ASP A 111 -23.06 9.73 4.43
CA ASP A 111 -24.05 10.78 4.16
C ASP A 111 -23.55 11.87 3.21
N PHE A 112 -22.43 11.65 2.53
CA PHE A 112 -21.84 12.56 1.55
C PHE A 112 -22.75 12.74 0.32
N THR A 113 -23.84 13.47 0.50
CA THR A 113 -24.86 13.76 -0.50
C THR A 113 -25.01 15.27 -0.64
N PRO A 114 -24.83 15.84 -1.84
CA PRO A 114 -25.08 17.25 -2.09
C PRO A 114 -26.56 17.57 -1.83
N GLY A 115 -26.84 18.62 -1.05
CA GLY A 115 -28.20 19.12 -0.80
C GLY A 115 -28.79 18.80 0.58
N GLY A 116 -28.10 18.05 1.44
CA GLY A 116 -28.47 17.90 2.87
C GLY A 116 -29.84 17.26 3.12
N HIS A 117 -30.39 16.55 2.12
CA HIS A 117 -31.71 15.92 2.24
C HIS A 117 -31.78 14.99 3.45
N SER A 118 -32.92 14.96 4.14
CA SER A 118 -33.17 14.02 5.24
C SER A 118 -33.04 12.56 4.77
N GLY A 119 -32.57 11.69 5.65
CA GLY A 119 -32.43 10.27 5.35
C GLY A 119 -31.83 9.46 6.49
N GLU A 120 -31.47 8.21 6.17
CA GLU A 120 -31.13 7.20 7.16
C GLU A 120 -29.64 7.18 7.56
N SER A 121 -28.84 8.19 7.20
CA SER A 121 -27.40 8.20 7.54
C SER A 121 -27.15 8.37 9.03
N VAL A 122 -25.89 8.22 9.45
CA VAL A 122 -25.51 8.38 10.87
C VAL A 122 -25.91 9.74 11.43
N VAL A 123 -25.96 10.79 10.60
CA VAL A 123 -26.34 12.16 10.99
C VAL A 123 -27.75 12.56 10.54
N GLY A 124 -28.56 11.62 10.04
CA GLY A 124 -29.95 11.87 9.63
C GLY A 124 -30.13 12.44 8.22
N HIS A 125 -29.08 12.39 7.39
CA HIS A 125 -29.11 12.79 5.99
C HIS A 125 -29.24 11.60 5.04
N ARG A 126 -29.46 11.87 3.76
CA ARG A 126 -29.50 10.86 2.71
C ARG A 126 -28.14 10.18 2.61
N ARG A 127 -28.15 8.84 2.68
CA ARG A 127 -26.91 8.07 2.62
C ARG A 127 -26.19 8.19 1.28
N THR A 128 -24.85 8.23 1.33
CA THR A 128 -23.94 8.12 0.19
C THR A 128 -24.31 6.90 -0.65
N SER A 129 -24.57 7.13 -1.94
CA SER A 129 -24.87 6.04 -2.87
C SER A 129 -23.68 5.09 -3.02
N ARG A 130 -23.94 3.79 -2.88
CA ARG A 130 -23.00 2.70 -3.11
C ARG A 130 -23.36 1.93 -4.38
N ARG A 131 -22.37 1.37 -5.07
CA ARG A 131 -22.56 0.58 -6.30
C ARG A 131 -21.77 -0.72 -6.24
N TRP A 132 -22.32 -1.74 -6.89
CA TRP A 132 -21.55 -2.91 -7.31
C TRP A 132 -20.91 -2.61 -8.66
N TYR A 133 -19.62 -2.85 -8.75
CA TYR A 133 -18.85 -2.91 -9.97
C TYR A 133 -18.56 -4.40 -10.18
N ASN A 134 -19.10 -4.95 -11.26
CA ASN A 134 -19.05 -6.39 -11.51
C ASN A 134 -18.01 -6.68 -12.59
N GLY A 135 -17.19 -7.69 -12.34
CA GLY A 135 -16.46 -8.43 -13.37
C GLY A 135 -16.92 -9.87 -13.44
N LYS A 136 -16.18 -10.69 -14.19
CA LYS A 136 -16.52 -12.09 -14.45
C LYS A 136 -16.44 -12.96 -13.20
N ASP A 137 -15.38 -12.81 -12.40
CA ASP A 137 -15.10 -13.61 -11.20
C ASP A 137 -14.93 -12.75 -9.92
N VAL A 138 -14.83 -11.43 -10.07
CA VAL A 138 -14.63 -10.46 -8.99
C VAL A 138 -15.70 -9.36 -9.06
N ALA A 139 -16.25 -8.99 -7.92
CA ALA A 139 -17.14 -7.84 -7.80
C ALA A 139 -16.74 -6.98 -6.62
N VAL A 140 -16.76 -5.67 -6.81
CA VAL A 140 -16.41 -4.69 -5.78
C VAL A 140 -17.62 -3.84 -5.46
N ARG A 141 -17.95 -3.71 -4.17
CA ARG A 141 -18.93 -2.77 -3.66
C ARG A 141 -18.23 -1.66 -2.91
N MET A 142 -18.49 -0.42 -3.31
CA MET A 142 -17.95 0.77 -2.65
C MET A 142 -18.88 1.97 -2.90
N PRO A 143 -18.67 3.13 -2.24
CA PRO A 143 -19.31 4.37 -2.64
C PRO A 143 -19.16 4.62 -4.15
N SER A 144 -20.11 5.31 -4.76
CA SER A 144 -20.05 5.55 -6.20
C SER A 144 -18.76 6.29 -6.58
N VAL A 145 -18.13 5.94 -7.72
CA VAL A 145 -16.89 6.61 -8.18
C VAL A 145 -17.09 8.13 -8.24
N SER A 146 -18.27 8.57 -8.69
CA SER A 146 -18.62 10.01 -8.73
C SER A 146 -18.62 10.65 -7.33
N ALA A 147 -19.09 9.94 -6.31
CA ALA A 147 -19.07 10.42 -4.93
C ALA A 147 -17.63 10.44 -4.37
N ILE A 148 -16.83 9.40 -4.65
CA ILE A 148 -15.41 9.34 -4.23
C ILE A 148 -14.60 10.48 -4.87
N LYS A 149 -14.72 10.67 -6.19
CA LYS A 149 -14.05 11.77 -6.91
C LYS A 149 -14.50 13.15 -6.41
N ARG A 150 -15.78 13.29 -6.04
CA ARG A 150 -16.29 14.53 -5.44
C ARG A 150 -15.72 14.75 -4.03
N PHE A 151 -15.66 13.71 -3.19
CA PHE A 151 -15.06 13.78 -1.86
C PHE A 151 -13.58 14.15 -1.94
N SER A 152 -12.85 13.56 -2.88
CA SER A 152 -11.43 13.87 -3.14
C SER A 152 -11.19 15.36 -3.44
N ARG A 153 -12.11 16.03 -4.12
CA ARG A 153 -12.04 17.49 -4.36
C ARG A 153 -12.33 18.30 -3.09
N GLY A 154 -13.17 17.79 -2.19
CA GLY A 154 -13.49 18.44 -0.92
C GLY A 154 -12.38 18.33 0.13
N VAL A 155 -11.49 17.34 0.02
CA VAL A 155 -10.30 17.19 0.88
C VAL A 155 -9.04 17.80 0.25
N ASP A 156 -9.20 18.63 -0.78
CA ASP A 156 -8.14 19.37 -1.48
C ASP A 156 -6.93 18.52 -1.90
N GLY A 157 -7.19 17.36 -2.52
CA GLY A 157 -6.13 16.44 -2.94
C GLY A 157 -5.45 15.67 -1.79
N GLY A 158 -5.97 15.81 -0.57
CA GLY A 158 -5.56 15.04 0.60
C GLY A 158 -5.81 13.53 0.46
N THR A 159 -5.14 12.77 1.31
CA THR A 159 -5.38 11.32 1.46
C THR A 159 -6.62 11.10 2.32
N PHE A 160 -7.46 10.15 1.94
CA PHE A 160 -8.64 9.77 2.70
C PHE A 160 -8.89 8.26 2.64
N ASP A 161 -9.71 7.73 3.54
CA ASP A 161 -10.09 6.33 3.56
C ASP A 161 -11.52 6.15 3.02
N ILE A 162 -11.76 5.06 2.28
CA ILE A 162 -13.10 4.67 1.79
C ILE A 162 -13.41 3.21 2.18
N PRO A 163 -14.69 2.89 2.48
CA PRO A 163 -15.09 1.53 2.76
C PRO A 163 -15.33 0.75 1.47
N VAL A 164 -14.86 -0.49 1.45
CA VAL A 164 -14.91 -1.36 0.28
C VAL A 164 -15.26 -2.79 0.71
N GLN A 165 -16.05 -3.45 -0.12
CA GLN A 165 -16.32 -4.87 -0.02
C GLN A 165 -15.97 -5.54 -1.36
N VAL A 166 -15.30 -6.68 -1.31
CA VAL A 166 -14.90 -7.47 -2.47
C VAL A 166 -15.51 -8.87 -2.36
N LEU A 167 -16.10 -9.32 -3.45
CA LEU A 167 -16.59 -10.67 -3.66
C LEU A 167 -15.74 -11.34 -4.73
N HIS A 168 -15.19 -12.52 -4.45
CA HIS A 168 -14.44 -13.36 -5.38
C HIS A 168 -14.82 -14.82 -5.17
N GLY A 169 -15.56 -15.41 -6.11
CA GLY A 169 -16.19 -16.71 -5.90
C GLY A 169 -17.12 -16.68 -4.68
N THR A 170 -16.87 -17.55 -3.69
CA THR A 170 -17.58 -17.57 -2.40
C THR A 170 -16.96 -16.68 -1.33
N GLU A 171 -15.75 -16.15 -1.59
CA GLU A 171 -15.04 -15.31 -0.63
C GLU A 171 -15.61 -13.89 -0.65
N ASN A 172 -16.06 -13.43 0.51
CA ASN A 172 -16.60 -12.10 0.69
C ASN A 172 -15.85 -11.37 1.82
N MET A 173 -15.18 -10.29 1.47
CA MET A 173 -14.38 -9.50 2.40
C MET A 173 -14.84 -8.05 2.38
N GLN A 174 -14.88 -7.43 3.55
CA GLN A 174 -15.16 -6.01 3.74
C GLN A 174 -14.08 -5.36 4.60
N GLY A 175 -13.60 -4.20 4.19
CA GLY A 175 -12.59 -3.43 4.89
C GLY A 175 -12.50 -2.01 4.37
N TRP A 176 -11.41 -1.32 4.71
CA TRP A 176 -11.13 0.02 4.24
C TRP A 176 -9.93 0.03 3.31
N VAL A 177 -9.95 0.95 2.36
CA VAL A 177 -8.77 1.29 1.55
C VAL A 177 -8.46 2.76 1.73
N ARG A 178 -7.18 3.07 1.85
CA ARG A 178 -6.64 4.43 1.83
C ARG A 178 -6.40 4.86 0.39
N VAL A 179 -6.84 6.05 0.03
CA VAL A 179 -6.79 6.56 -1.34
C VAL A 179 -6.20 7.97 -1.40
N THR A 180 -5.45 8.24 -2.47
CA THR A 180 -4.96 9.58 -2.82
C THR A 180 -5.03 9.74 -4.33
N GLN A 181 -5.64 10.83 -4.80
CA GLN A 181 -5.71 11.15 -6.22
C GLN A 181 -4.44 11.90 -6.67
N HIS A 182 -3.83 11.44 -7.77
CA HIS A 182 -2.67 12.04 -8.43
C HIS A 182 -3.03 12.31 -9.89
N GLY A 183 -3.74 13.40 -10.15
CA GLY A 183 -4.29 13.70 -11.47
C GLY A 183 -5.28 12.61 -11.93
N PRO A 184 -5.03 11.92 -13.07
CA PRO A 184 -5.87 10.81 -13.51
C PRO A 184 -5.62 9.51 -12.75
N GLN A 185 -4.50 9.40 -12.02
CA GLN A 185 -4.09 8.18 -11.32
C GLN A 185 -4.52 8.21 -9.85
N TRP A 186 -4.62 7.02 -9.26
CA TRP A 186 -5.00 6.83 -7.86
C TRP A 186 -3.98 5.94 -7.15
N SER A 187 -3.50 6.41 -6.00
CA SER A 187 -2.81 5.56 -5.04
C SER A 187 -3.86 4.90 -4.16
N VAL A 188 -3.83 3.57 -4.03
CA VAL A 188 -4.80 2.80 -3.23
C VAL A 188 -4.06 1.76 -2.40
N THR A 189 -4.39 1.67 -1.12
CA THR A 189 -3.80 0.69 -0.18
C THR A 189 -4.87 0.09 0.72
N GLY A 190 -4.95 -1.24 0.80
CA GLY A 190 -5.82 -1.95 1.74
C GLY A 190 -5.34 -1.82 3.19
N LEU A 191 -6.26 -1.52 4.11
CA LEU A 191 -5.98 -1.33 5.53
C LEU A 191 -6.47 -2.52 6.36
N GLY A 192 -5.63 -3.03 7.27
CA GLY A 192 -6.01 -4.14 8.15
C GLY A 192 -6.23 -5.47 7.44
N MET A 193 -5.55 -5.67 6.31
CA MET A 193 -5.64 -6.86 5.44
C MET A 193 -4.27 -7.55 5.36
N ASN A 194 -4.26 -8.87 5.12
CA ASN A 194 -3.03 -9.56 4.74
C ASN A 194 -2.53 -9.06 3.36
N ALA A 195 -1.28 -9.38 3.00
CA ALA A 195 -0.65 -8.86 1.79
C ALA A 195 -1.40 -9.21 0.49
N ALA A 196 -1.91 -10.45 0.39
CA ALA A 196 -2.63 -10.91 -0.80
C ALA A 196 -3.98 -10.21 -0.97
N ASP A 197 -4.74 -10.08 0.12
CA ASP A 197 -6.03 -9.40 0.16
C ASP A 197 -5.88 -7.90 -0.09
N SER A 198 -4.87 -7.27 0.52
CA SER A 198 -4.55 -5.87 0.30
C SER A 198 -4.18 -5.60 -1.16
N ALA A 199 -3.32 -6.42 -1.76
CA ALA A 199 -2.92 -6.28 -3.17
C ALA A 199 -4.13 -6.41 -4.10
N ARG A 200 -4.96 -7.44 -3.91
CA ARG A 200 -6.18 -7.67 -4.72
C ARG A 200 -7.16 -6.51 -4.60
N MET A 201 -7.46 -6.07 -3.37
CA MET A 201 -8.44 -5.00 -3.15
C MET A 201 -7.94 -3.66 -3.66
N SER A 202 -6.67 -3.34 -3.42
CA SER A 202 -6.06 -2.10 -3.90
C SER A 202 -6.07 -2.02 -5.41
N GLU A 203 -5.76 -3.12 -6.10
CA GLU A 203 -5.79 -3.21 -7.56
C GLU A 203 -7.20 -3.03 -8.11
N ALA A 204 -8.17 -3.79 -7.58
CA ALA A 204 -9.55 -3.74 -8.05
C ALA A 204 -10.16 -2.34 -7.90
N VAL A 205 -9.97 -1.70 -6.74
CA VAL A 205 -10.46 -0.33 -6.50
C VAL A 205 -9.76 0.67 -7.41
N ARG A 206 -8.43 0.55 -7.58
CA ARG A 206 -7.66 1.46 -8.42
C ARG A 206 -8.11 1.43 -9.88
N VAL A 207 -8.28 0.23 -10.44
CA VAL A 207 -8.78 0.03 -11.81
C VAL A 207 -10.14 0.71 -11.98
N ILE A 208 -11.06 0.55 -11.02
CA ILE A 208 -12.38 1.18 -11.09
C ILE A 208 -12.31 2.71 -11.02
N LEU A 209 -11.43 3.28 -10.18
CA LEU A 209 -11.29 4.73 -10.01
C LEU A 209 -10.64 5.40 -11.24
N GLU A 210 -9.71 4.71 -11.89
CA GLU A 210 -8.97 5.19 -13.07
C GLU A 210 -9.76 5.03 -14.37
N HIS A 211 -10.69 4.09 -14.44
CA HIS A 211 -11.46 3.84 -15.66
C HIS A 211 -12.48 4.97 -15.96
N ARG A 212 -12.64 5.29 -17.25
CA ARG A 212 -13.66 6.26 -17.73
C ARG A 212 -15.09 5.74 -17.54
N THR A 213 -15.29 4.44 -17.71
CA THR A 213 -16.58 3.73 -17.52
C THR A 213 -16.46 2.69 -16.41
N PRO A 214 -16.63 3.07 -15.13
CA PRO A 214 -16.32 2.21 -13.98
C PRO A 214 -17.05 0.86 -13.93
N THR A 215 -18.23 0.76 -14.55
CA THR A 215 -19.09 -0.43 -14.51
C THR A 215 -18.58 -1.62 -15.33
N VAL A 216 -17.65 -1.40 -16.27
CA VAL A 216 -17.11 -2.43 -17.19
C VAL A 216 -15.63 -2.73 -16.88
N ALA A 217 -15.05 -2.09 -15.86
CA ALA A 217 -13.61 -2.07 -15.65
C ALA A 217 -13.03 -3.37 -15.06
N LEU A 218 -13.85 -4.18 -14.40
CA LEU A 218 -13.41 -5.44 -13.81
C LEU A 218 -13.65 -6.57 -14.80
N THR A 219 -12.59 -7.29 -15.18
CA THR A 219 -12.68 -8.46 -16.06
C THR A 219 -12.50 -9.74 -15.25
N THR A 220 -11.26 -10.13 -14.94
CA THR A 220 -10.94 -11.32 -14.12
C THR A 220 -9.89 -11.00 -13.06
N VAL A 221 -9.74 -11.86 -12.03
CA VAL A 221 -8.65 -11.74 -11.05
C VAL A 221 -7.28 -11.84 -11.73
N ASP A 222 -7.14 -12.70 -12.74
CA ASP A 222 -5.88 -12.83 -13.46
C ASP A 222 -5.57 -11.58 -14.30
N ALA A 223 -6.58 -10.93 -14.88
CA ALA A 223 -6.39 -9.63 -15.52
C ALA A 223 -5.94 -8.57 -14.51
N LEU A 224 -6.54 -8.53 -13.31
CA LEU A 224 -6.08 -7.63 -12.23
C LEU A 224 -4.62 -7.92 -11.83
N ARG A 225 -4.21 -9.18 -11.74
CA ARG A 225 -2.81 -9.54 -11.49
C ARG A 225 -1.88 -9.09 -12.61
N GLN A 226 -2.32 -9.21 -13.86
CA GLN A 226 -1.54 -8.72 -15.02
C GLN A 226 -1.40 -7.20 -15.00
N GLU A 227 -2.48 -6.47 -14.72
CA GLU A 227 -2.44 -5.00 -14.58
C GLU A 227 -1.57 -4.56 -13.40
N TYR A 228 -1.64 -5.27 -12.27
CA TYR A 228 -0.72 -5.07 -11.15
C TYR A 228 0.75 -5.24 -11.59
N ARG A 229 1.07 -6.32 -12.32
CA ARG A 229 2.43 -6.58 -12.82
C ARG A 229 2.90 -5.50 -13.80
N LYS A 230 2.04 -5.09 -14.74
CA LYS A 230 2.32 -3.99 -15.69
C LYS A 230 2.60 -2.69 -14.95
N ARG A 231 1.79 -2.36 -13.94
CA ARG A 231 2.02 -1.17 -13.11
C ARG A 231 3.36 -1.25 -12.38
N VAL A 232 3.63 -2.34 -11.67
CA VAL A 232 4.90 -2.48 -10.92
C VAL A 232 6.10 -2.36 -11.88
N ALA A 233 6.01 -2.91 -13.09
CA ALA A 233 7.03 -2.72 -14.11
C ALA A 233 7.17 -1.24 -14.54
N SER A 234 6.07 -0.51 -14.69
CA SER A 234 6.09 0.93 -15.03
C SER A 234 6.59 1.84 -13.89
N GLU A 235 6.68 1.34 -12.65
CA GLU A 235 7.23 2.13 -11.53
C GLU A 235 8.73 2.37 -11.65
N GLY A 236 9.43 1.59 -12.47
CA GLY A 236 10.89 1.65 -12.53
C GLY A 236 11.57 1.16 -11.26
N THR A 237 12.90 1.26 -11.27
CA THR A 237 13.78 0.72 -10.24
C THR A 237 14.12 1.80 -9.22
N ARG A 238 14.03 1.47 -7.92
CA ARG A 238 14.58 2.30 -6.86
C ARG A 238 16.08 1.98 -6.72
N VAL A 239 16.93 2.98 -6.88
CA VAL A 239 18.37 2.86 -6.62
C VAL A 239 18.67 3.18 -5.17
N GLU A 240 19.52 2.38 -4.53
CA GLU A 240 20.00 2.61 -3.18
C GLU A 240 21.31 3.40 -3.23
N ALA A 241 21.52 4.30 -2.27
CA ALA A 241 22.73 5.11 -2.23
C ALA A 241 23.97 4.25 -1.98
N VAL A 242 25.00 4.43 -2.80
CA VAL A 242 26.30 3.77 -2.58
C VAL A 242 27.19 4.70 -1.76
N VAL A 243 27.42 4.32 -0.51
CA VAL A 243 28.21 5.11 0.44
C VAL A 243 29.69 5.07 0.03
N GLY A 244 30.37 6.22 0.09
CA GLY A 244 31.82 6.30 -0.14
C GLY A 244 32.25 6.45 -1.60
N SER A 245 31.32 6.58 -2.55
CA SER A 245 31.65 6.80 -3.97
C SER A 245 31.19 8.18 -4.46
N THR A 246 32.11 8.94 -5.06
CA THR A 246 31.80 10.21 -5.73
C THR A 246 31.28 9.99 -7.15
N PHE A 247 31.66 8.88 -7.78
CA PHE A 247 31.30 8.54 -9.15
C PHE A 247 29.98 7.76 -9.24
N ILE A 248 29.79 6.72 -8.42
CA ILE A 248 28.58 5.90 -8.38
C ILE A 248 27.75 6.35 -7.18
N LYS A 249 26.67 7.08 -7.44
CA LYS A 249 25.79 7.65 -6.40
C LYS A 249 24.74 6.67 -5.93
N GLY A 250 24.33 5.74 -6.78
CA GLY A 250 23.39 4.70 -6.39
C GLY A 250 23.46 3.45 -7.24
N ALA A 251 23.03 2.33 -6.68
CA ALA A 251 23.00 1.03 -7.32
C ALA A 251 21.72 0.27 -6.95
N ALA A 252 21.27 -0.61 -7.83
CA ALA A 252 20.23 -1.58 -7.56
C ALA A 252 20.50 -2.85 -8.37
N PHE A 253 20.05 -3.99 -7.86
CA PHE A 253 20.16 -5.27 -8.54
C PHE A 253 18.78 -5.89 -8.77
N ASP A 254 18.54 -6.25 -10.02
CA ASP A 254 17.40 -7.06 -10.45
C ASP A 254 17.88 -8.51 -10.66
N ALA A 255 17.66 -9.32 -9.62
CA ALA A 255 18.02 -10.74 -9.64
C ALA A 255 17.26 -11.55 -10.70
N LYS A 256 16.06 -11.12 -11.10
CA LYS A 256 15.24 -11.85 -12.07
C LYS A 256 15.81 -11.72 -13.48
N ASN A 257 16.22 -10.51 -13.85
CA ASN A 257 16.73 -10.22 -15.18
C ASN A 257 18.26 -10.25 -15.26
N GLY A 258 18.95 -10.45 -14.14
CA GLY A 258 20.42 -10.45 -14.10
C GLY A 258 20.98 -9.08 -14.47
N GLN A 259 20.44 -8.02 -13.87
CA GLN A 259 20.75 -6.64 -14.26
C GLN A 259 21.12 -5.79 -13.05
N ILE A 260 22.22 -5.04 -13.16
CA ILE A 260 22.65 -4.03 -12.22
C ILE A 260 22.34 -2.65 -12.80
N THR A 261 21.58 -1.87 -12.06
CA THR A 261 21.27 -0.49 -12.40
C THR A 261 22.16 0.46 -11.60
N LEU A 262 22.86 1.37 -12.27
CA LEU A 262 23.81 2.31 -11.67
C LEU A 262 23.41 3.75 -11.96
N SER A 263 23.57 4.61 -10.96
CA SER A 263 23.41 6.05 -11.06
C SER A 263 24.76 6.73 -10.89
N MET A 264 25.20 7.43 -11.93
CA MET A 264 26.49 8.12 -12.03
C MET A 264 26.24 9.63 -12.20
N GLY A 265 26.01 10.33 -11.09
CA GLY A 265 25.53 11.71 -11.12
C GLY A 265 24.15 11.80 -11.78
N LYS A 266 24.04 12.55 -12.87
CA LYS A 266 22.79 12.73 -13.65
C LYS A 266 22.50 11.60 -14.64
N TYR A 267 23.42 10.66 -14.82
CA TYR A 267 23.29 9.58 -15.80
C TYR A 267 22.95 8.27 -15.12
N HIS A 268 22.03 7.52 -15.73
CA HIS A 268 21.58 6.23 -15.24
C HIS A 268 21.79 5.17 -16.32
N TYR A 269 22.34 4.03 -15.92
CA TYR A 269 22.65 2.94 -16.84
C TYR A 269 22.28 1.60 -16.24
N ARG A 270 21.87 0.67 -17.10
CA ARG A 270 21.67 -0.72 -16.75
C ARG A 270 22.73 -1.58 -17.42
N TYR A 271 23.33 -2.47 -16.66
CA TYR A 271 24.33 -3.43 -17.09
C TYR A 271 23.83 -4.84 -16.77
N PRO A 272 24.10 -5.83 -17.63
CA PRO A 272 24.11 -7.23 -17.22
C PRO A 272 25.01 -7.44 -16.00
N GLY A 273 24.59 -8.28 -15.06
CA GLY A 273 25.35 -8.57 -13.85
C GLY A 273 24.67 -9.60 -12.97
N ASN A 274 25.36 -10.02 -11.91
CA ASN A 274 24.86 -10.99 -10.95
C ASN A 274 24.92 -10.43 -9.51
N ALA A 275 24.40 -11.19 -8.56
CA ALA A 275 24.32 -10.79 -7.16
C ALA A 275 25.71 -10.54 -6.55
N ASP A 276 26.70 -11.35 -6.93
CA ASP A 276 28.06 -11.25 -6.41
C ASP A 276 28.73 -9.95 -6.85
N ALA A 277 28.63 -9.59 -8.14
CA ALA A 277 29.15 -8.34 -8.67
C ALA A 277 28.45 -7.12 -8.04
N TYR A 278 27.14 -7.20 -7.79
CA TYR A 278 26.42 -6.15 -7.08
C TYR A 278 26.91 -6.00 -5.63
N GLN A 279 27.07 -7.11 -4.91
CA GLN A 279 27.49 -7.10 -3.52
C GLN A 279 28.92 -6.58 -3.36
N GLU A 280 29.82 -7.00 -4.26
CA GLU A 280 31.17 -6.49 -4.32
C GLU A 280 31.17 -4.97 -4.58
N LEU A 281 30.33 -4.49 -5.50
CA LEU A 281 30.23 -3.06 -5.81
C LEU A 281 29.81 -2.22 -4.61
N ILE A 282 28.76 -2.62 -3.88
CA ILE A 282 28.20 -1.80 -2.79
C ILE A 282 29.02 -1.87 -1.49
N THR A 283 29.84 -2.91 -1.32
CA THR A 283 30.69 -3.09 -0.13
C THR A 283 32.14 -2.66 -0.34
N ALA A 284 32.57 -2.48 -1.59
CA ALA A 284 33.95 -2.11 -1.90
C ALA A 284 34.29 -0.69 -1.41
N ARG A 285 35.53 -0.53 -0.96
CA ARG A 285 36.11 0.79 -0.63
C ARG A 285 36.24 1.69 -1.87
N SER A 286 36.37 1.10 -3.05
CA SER A 286 36.42 1.81 -4.33
C SER A 286 35.44 1.20 -5.34
N PRO A 287 34.14 1.56 -5.27
CA PRO A 287 33.13 1.03 -6.18
C PRO A 287 33.42 1.30 -7.66
N GLY A 288 34.10 2.41 -7.97
CA GLY A 288 34.51 2.73 -9.33
C GLY A 288 35.50 1.72 -9.93
N HIS A 289 36.39 1.15 -9.11
CA HIS A 289 37.33 0.12 -9.57
C HIS A 289 36.61 -1.19 -9.88
N VAL A 290 35.74 -1.64 -8.98
CA VAL A 290 34.87 -2.82 -9.19
C VAL A 290 34.02 -2.65 -10.44
N PHE A 291 33.42 -1.48 -10.64
CA PHE A 291 32.66 -1.18 -11.85
C PHE A 291 33.49 -1.37 -13.12
N ASN A 292 34.70 -0.79 -13.20
CA ASN A 292 35.53 -0.91 -14.40
C ASN A 292 36.03 -2.34 -14.64
N ALA A 293 36.38 -3.07 -13.58
CA ALA A 293 36.95 -4.42 -13.68
C ALA A 293 35.89 -5.51 -13.92
N VAL A 294 34.74 -5.43 -13.24
CA VAL A 294 33.74 -6.51 -13.18
C VAL A 294 32.51 -6.24 -14.04
N ILE A 295 32.02 -4.98 -14.07
CA ILE A 295 30.72 -4.64 -14.67
C ILE A 295 30.88 -4.07 -16.09
N ARG A 296 31.79 -3.12 -16.28
CA ARG A 296 31.97 -2.39 -17.55
C ARG A 296 32.61 -3.24 -18.64
N GLY A 297 33.56 -4.10 -18.27
CA GLY A 297 34.41 -4.85 -19.20
C GLY A 297 33.67 -5.84 -20.10
N ASN A 298 32.43 -6.21 -19.78
CA ASN A 298 31.76 -7.38 -20.37
C ASN A 298 30.38 -7.11 -21.00
N ALA A 299 29.89 -5.86 -21.09
CA ALA A 299 28.52 -5.66 -21.56
C ALA A 299 28.17 -4.31 -22.18
N ARG A 300 27.18 -4.35 -23.08
CA ARG A 300 26.46 -3.16 -23.58
C ARG A 300 25.58 -2.59 -22.47
N ALA A 301 25.80 -1.32 -22.15
CA ALA A 301 24.96 -0.58 -21.23
C ALA A 301 23.67 -0.10 -21.91
N GLU A 302 22.53 -0.27 -21.24
CA GLU A 302 21.28 0.39 -21.62
C GLU A 302 21.20 1.73 -20.88
N LYS A 303 20.96 2.82 -21.61
CA LYS A 303 20.76 4.14 -21.00
C LYS A 303 19.35 4.22 -20.39
N LEU A 304 19.27 4.69 -19.16
CA LEU A 304 18.03 4.92 -18.44
C LEU A 304 17.78 6.42 -18.22
N THR A 305 16.56 6.76 -17.83
CA THR A 305 16.16 8.07 -17.33
C THR A 305 15.65 7.95 -15.89
N SER A 306 15.43 9.08 -15.21
CA SER A 306 14.86 9.14 -13.87
C SER A 306 13.59 9.98 -13.83
N CYS A 307 12.74 9.72 -12.84
CA CYS A 307 11.56 10.52 -12.57
C CYS A 307 11.89 11.63 -11.56
N ASP A 308 11.57 12.89 -11.87
CA ASP A 308 11.80 14.02 -10.96
C ASP A 308 10.99 13.94 -9.67
N THR A 309 9.87 13.20 -9.69
CA THR A 309 8.92 13.13 -8.56
C THR A 309 9.21 11.98 -7.60
N CYS A 310 9.58 10.80 -8.10
CA CYS A 310 9.83 9.62 -7.25
C CYS A 310 11.28 9.13 -7.28
N HIS A 311 12.13 9.74 -8.12
CA HIS A 311 13.54 9.43 -8.30
C HIS A 311 13.86 7.99 -8.70
N ARG A 312 12.84 7.21 -9.09
CA ARG A 312 13.05 5.89 -9.69
C ARG A 312 13.57 6.04 -11.11
N VAL A 313 14.38 5.06 -11.50
CA VAL A 313 15.01 5.00 -12.82
C VAL A 313 14.32 3.99 -13.71
N PHE A 314 14.15 4.31 -14.98
CA PHE A 314 13.39 3.49 -15.94
C PHE A 314 13.95 3.65 -17.35
N SER A 315 13.61 2.71 -18.23
CA SER A 315 14.08 2.70 -19.62
C SER A 315 13.54 3.89 -20.40
N VAL A 316 14.37 4.48 -21.27
CA VAL A 316 13.96 5.62 -22.10
C VAL A 316 12.82 5.21 -23.04
N GLY A 317 11.80 6.06 -23.17
CA GLY A 317 10.65 5.81 -24.03
C GLY A 317 9.56 4.92 -23.41
N VAL A 318 9.76 4.41 -22.19
CA VAL A 318 8.71 3.70 -21.44
C VAL A 318 7.90 4.71 -20.62
N GLU A 319 6.57 4.58 -20.65
CA GLU A 319 5.69 5.37 -19.77
C GLU A 319 5.96 5.02 -18.31
N HIS A 320 6.45 6.00 -17.54
CA HIS A 320 6.68 5.83 -16.12
C HIS A 320 5.45 6.21 -15.30
N ARG A 321 5.18 5.42 -14.28
CA ARG A 321 4.15 5.68 -13.29
C ARG A 321 4.74 5.67 -11.90
N CYS A 322 4.65 6.79 -11.18
CA CYS A 322 5.15 6.84 -9.80
C CYS A 322 4.47 5.77 -8.93
N PRO A 323 5.20 5.13 -8.00
CA PRO A 323 4.61 4.21 -7.02
C PRO A 323 3.50 4.87 -6.22
N ALA A 324 2.58 4.04 -5.72
CA ALA A 324 1.51 4.51 -4.86
C ALA A 324 2.08 5.27 -3.65
N ARG A 325 1.64 6.52 -3.47
CA ARG A 325 2.02 7.38 -2.35
C ARG A 325 0.80 8.04 -1.73
N HIS A 326 0.79 8.08 -0.42
CA HIS A 326 -0.20 8.80 0.36
C HIS A 326 0.45 10.03 0.98
N ASN A 327 -0.27 11.15 0.95
CA ASN A 327 0.07 12.34 1.73
C ASN A 327 -0.03 11.99 3.21
N LYS A 328 0.67 12.74 4.07
CA LYS A 328 0.59 12.56 5.53
C LYS A 328 -0.85 12.78 6.03
N ALA A 329 -1.19 12.17 7.15
CA ALA A 329 -2.45 12.44 7.84
C ALA A 329 -2.52 13.93 8.19
N VAL A 330 -3.71 14.50 8.07
CA VAL A 330 -3.99 15.88 8.45
C VAL A 330 -4.52 15.87 9.87
N GLU A 331 -4.27 16.93 10.63
CA GLU A 331 -4.99 17.15 11.88
C GLU A 331 -6.49 17.20 11.58
N ALA A 332 -7.24 16.35 12.27
CA ALA A 332 -8.64 16.14 11.95
C ALA A 332 -9.46 17.32 12.50
N PRO A 333 -10.41 17.91 11.74
CA PRO A 333 -11.32 18.90 12.31
C PRO A 333 -12.07 18.26 13.48
N ALA A 334 -11.90 18.83 14.68
CA ALA A 334 -12.50 18.33 15.91
C ALA A 334 -14.03 18.18 15.75
N GLY A 335 -14.58 17.07 16.22
CA GLY A 335 -16.04 16.88 16.35
C GLY A 335 -16.77 16.06 15.27
N VAL A 336 -16.34 16.03 13.99
CA VAL A 336 -17.00 15.14 12.99
C VAL A 336 -16.51 13.70 13.15
N TRP A 337 -15.20 13.52 13.28
CA TRP A 337 -14.59 12.21 13.47
C TRP A 337 -14.89 11.63 14.84
N ASP A 338 -14.97 12.47 15.88
CA ASP A 338 -15.32 12.03 17.23
C ASP A 338 -16.73 11.45 17.29
N ARG A 339 -17.69 12.03 16.57
CA ARG A 339 -19.06 11.47 16.48
C ARG A 339 -19.10 10.13 15.76
N LEU A 340 -18.35 9.99 14.65
CA LEU A 340 -18.26 8.73 13.91
C LEU A 340 -17.47 7.65 14.68
N ALA A 341 -16.42 8.04 15.41
CA ALA A 341 -15.63 7.15 16.27
C ALA A 341 -16.47 6.64 17.46
N ARG A 342 -17.19 7.54 18.17
CA ARG A 342 -18.12 7.17 19.24
C ARG A 342 -19.25 6.27 18.74
N ARG A 343 -19.76 6.52 17.53
CA ARG A 343 -20.74 5.64 16.88
C ARG A 343 -20.11 4.29 16.52
N ALA A 344 -18.88 4.25 15.98
CA ALA A 344 -18.18 3.00 15.70
C ALA A 344 -18.02 2.13 16.96
N ALA A 345 -17.74 2.74 18.12
CA ALA A 345 -17.72 2.06 19.42
C ALA A 345 -19.08 1.43 19.80
N SER A 346 -20.19 1.97 19.30
CA SER A 346 -21.53 1.43 19.51
C SER A 346 -21.95 0.34 18.49
N VAL A 347 -21.17 0.16 17.41
CA VAL A 347 -21.52 -0.75 16.31
C VAL A 347 -20.85 -2.12 16.50
N ARG A 348 -21.57 -3.21 16.17
CA ARG A 348 -21.01 -4.56 16.17
C ARG A 348 -19.93 -4.70 15.08
N PRO A 349 -18.64 -4.84 15.42
CA PRO A 349 -17.61 -5.08 14.43
C PRO A 349 -17.86 -6.43 13.75
N GLY A 350 -17.44 -6.57 12.48
CA GLY A 350 -17.45 -7.87 11.85
C GLY A 350 -16.38 -8.78 12.47
N ARG A 351 -16.62 -10.10 12.46
CA ARG A 351 -15.60 -11.08 12.91
C ARG A 351 -14.33 -10.90 12.06
N PRO A 352 -13.16 -10.65 12.69
CA PRO A 352 -11.92 -10.46 11.95
C PRO A 352 -11.59 -11.71 11.11
N ARG A 353 -11.08 -11.49 9.92
CA ARG A 353 -10.52 -12.58 9.11
C ARG A 353 -9.16 -12.97 9.68
N LYS A 354 -8.91 -14.28 9.76
CA LYS A 354 -7.63 -14.85 10.20
C LYS A 354 -6.58 -14.72 9.11
#